data_AF-A0A395S7N3-F1
#
_entry.id   AF-A0A395S7N3-F1
#
_cell.length_a   1.000
_cell.length_b   1.000
_cell.length_c   1.000
_cell.angle_alpha   90.00
_cell.angle_beta   90.00
_cell.angle_gamma   90.00
#
_symmetry.space_group_name_H-M   'P 1'
#
loop_
_entity.id
_entity.type
_entity.pdbx_description
1 polymer ?
#
loop_
_entity_poly.entity_id
_entity_poly.type
_entity_poly.pdbx_seq_one_letter_code
_entity_poly.pdbx_strand_id
1 'polypeptide(L)'
;MFAPQGLNQVKCMKMCLVHDIAESVVGDITPFSGVSRDEKGRREAATIEYIANRWSGPYTAEIKELWHEFEAAESPEAQFAQDIDKIELLLQAVEYERNSENKKDLGEFMGVARKLRSEAGKAWADEILADREKFWEGTQHLRGERAEKGGLTEEMTKAHDAYYG
;
A
#
# COMPACT_ATOMS: atom_id res chain seq x y z
N MET A 1 -8.15 -11.82 10.17
CA MET A 1 -6.86 -11.35 9.63
C MET A 1 -5.77 -12.35 9.95
N PHE A 2 -4.97 -12.70 8.96
CA PHE A 2 -3.93 -13.73 9.05
C PHE A 2 -2.61 -13.17 9.59
N ALA A 3 -2.63 -12.50 10.75
CA ALA A 3 -1.39 -11.94 11.30
C ALA A 3 -0.47 -13.06 11.81
N PRO A 4 0.85 -13.00 11.52
CA PRO A 4 1.86 -13.89 12.08
C PRO A 4 1.74 -14.09 13.60
N GLN A 5 2.20 -15.25 14.07
CA GLN A 5 2.18 -15.58 15.49
C GLN A 5 2.99 -14.54 16.30
N GLY A 6 2.39 -14.01 17.35
CA GLY A 6 2.99 -12.98 18.21
C GLY A 6 2.49 -11.56 17.95
N LEU A 7 1.78 -11.31 16.85
CA LEU A 7 1.13 -10.03 16.59
C LEU A 7 -0.28 -9.95 17.16
N ASN A 8 -0.69 -8.76 17.59
CA ASN A 8 -2.08 -8.51 17.95
C ASN A 8 -2.95 -8.38 16.69
N GLN A 9 -3.61 -9.47 16.31
CA GLN A 9 -4.52 -9.51 15.16
C GLN A 9 -5.63 -8.46 15.20
N VAL A 10 -6.18 -8.17 16.38
CA VAL A 10 -7.25 -7.16 16.52
C VAL A 10 -6.70 -5.77 16.21
N LYS A 11 -5.50 -5.46 16.69
CA LYS A 11 -4.85 -4.17 16.43
C LYS A 11 -4.55 -4.01 14.94
N CYS A 12 -3.95 -5.01 14.29
CA CYS A 12 -3.73 -4.98 12.85
C CYS A 12 -5.05 -4.79 12.07
N MET A 13 -6.14 -5.48 12.45
CA MET A 13 -7.46 -5.29 11.82
C MET A 13 -7.96 -3.87 11.96
N LYS A 14 -7.85 -3.29 13.17
CA LYS A 14 -8.25 -1.90 13.39
C LYS A 14 -7.40 -0.93 12.56
N MET A 15 -6.09 -1.13 12.45
CA MET A 15 -5.21 -0.32 11.59
C MET A 15 -5.65 -0.38 10.13
N CYS A 16 -5.83 -1.57 9.56
CA CYS A 16 -6.29 -1.71 8.17
C CYS A 16 -7.64 -1.01 7.94
N LEU A 17 -8.53 -0.96 8.93
CA LEU A 17 -9.82 -0.26 8.81
C LEU A 17 -9.70 1.27 8.82
N VAL A 18 -8.63 1.84 9.39
CA VAL A 18 -8.55 3.29 9.63
C VAL A 18 -7.37 4.00 8.97
N HIS A 19 -6.41 3.28 8.39
CA HIS A 19 -5.21 3.89 7.83
C HIS A 19 -5.52 4.94 6.74
N ASP A 20 -6.45 4.65 5.83
CA ASP A 20 -6.84 5.59 4.75
C ASP A 20 -7.99 6.53 5.14
N ILE A 21 -8.33 6.64 6.42
CA ILE A 21 -9.51 7.44 6.84
C ILE A 21 -9.38 8.93 6.47
N ALA A 22 -8.15 9.44 6.38
CA ALA A 22 -7.87 10.80 5.95
C ALA A 22 -8.28 11.05 4.48
N GLU A 23 -8.23 10.02 3.63
CA GLU A 23 -8.57 10.13 2.20
C GLU A 23 -10.03 10.50 1.95
N SER A 24 -10.90 10.28 2.94
CA SER A 24 -12.29 10.75 2.91
C SER A 24 -12.43 12.28 2.76
N VAL A 25 -11.37 13.03 3.06
CA VAL A 25 -11.32 14.49 2.90
C VAL A 25 -10.25 14.93 1.93
N VAL A 26 -9.03 14.37 2.00
CA VAL A 26 -7.91 14.81 1.14
C VAL A 26 -7.90 14.14 -0.24
N GLY A 27 -8.71 13.09 -0.42
CA GLY A 27 -8.65 12.19 -1.56
C GLY A 27 -7.45 11.24 -1.51
N ASP A 28 -7.45 10.25 -2.38
CA ASP A 28 -6.31 9.35 -2.58
C ASP A 28 -5.17 10.10 -3.28
N ILE A 29 -4.12 10.41 -2.51
CA ILE A 29 -2.91 11.05 -3.02
C ILE A 29 -1.94 9.95 -3.48
N THR A 30 -1.88 9.75 -4.79
CA THR A 30 -0.99 8.77 -5.43
C THR A 30 0.43 9.31 -5.67
N PRO A 31 1.42 8.46 -6.02
CA PRO A 31 2.77 8.90 -6.42
C PRO A 31 2.80 9.89 -7.58
N PHE A 32 1.76 9.92 -8.43
CA PHE A 32 1.70 10.77 -9.62
C PHE A 32 0.87 12.05 -9.41
N SER A 33 0.37 12.28 -8.20
CA SER A 33 -0.42 13.46 -7.86
C SER A 33 0.40 14.77 -7.74
N GLY A 34 1.74 14.69 -7.86
CA GLY A 34 2.62 15.87 -7.78
C GLY A 34 2.73 16.47 -6.37
N VAL A 35 2.34 15.72 -5.35
CA VAL A 35 2.41 16.10 -3.93
C VAL A 35 3.59 15.41 -3.29
N SER A 36 4.45 16.15 -2.58
CA SER A 36 5.57 15.55 -1.86
C SER A 36 5.08 14.72 -0.67
N ARG A 37 5.89 13.75 -0.22
CA ARG A 37 5.58 12.94 0.95
C ARG A 37 5.32 13.78 2.21
N ASP A 38 6.13 14.80 2.43
CA ASP A 38 5.95 15.71 3.58
C ASP A 38 4.62 16.47 3.53
N GLU A 39 4.23 16.92 2.33
CA GLU A 39 2.95 17.64 2.16
C GLU A 39 1.75 16.69 2.25
N LYS A 40 1.87 15.44 1.74
CA LYS A 40 0.88 14.38 1.94
C LYS A 40 0.69 14.14 3.44
N GLY A 41 1.77 13.84 4.17
CA GLY A 41 1.72 13.59 5.61
C GLY A 41 1.15 14.77 6.40
N ARG A 42 1.50 16.01 6.04
CA ARG A 42 0.93 17.22 6.66
C ARG A 42 -0.59 17.33 6.42
N ARG A 43 -1.07 17.08 5.20
CA ARG A 43 -2.49 17.15 4.84
C ARG A 43 -3.31 16.06 5.55
N GLU A 44 -2.79 14.84 5.57
CA GLU A 44 -3.47 13.71 6.20
C GLU A 44 -3.50 13.88 7.71
N ALA A 45 -2.39 14.24 8.35
CA ALA A 45 -2.36 14.51 9.79
C ALA A 45 -3.32 15.63 10.18
N ALA A 46 -3.37 16.74 9.43
CA ALA A 46 -4.34 17.81 9.66
C ALA A 46 -5.80 17.33 9.49
N THR A 47 -6.03 16.38 8.59
CA THR A 47 -7.35 15.78 8.38
C THR A 47 -7.77 14.88 9.53
N ILE A 48 -6.84 14.09 10.09
CA ILE A 48 -7.11 13.30 11.29
C ILE A 48 -7.48 14.19 12.46
N GLU A 49 -6.79 15.33 12.66
CA GLU A 49 -7.18 16.31 13.69
C GLU A 49 -8.57 16.90 13.42
N TYR A 50 -8.87 17.23 12.16
CA TYR A 50 -10.18 17.73 11.77
C TYR A 50 -11.30 16.72 12.07
N ILE A 51 -11.12 15.45 11.67
CA ILE A 51 -12.05 14.35 11.93
C ILE A 51 -12.23 14.15 13.43
N ALA A 52 -11.12 14.10 14.18
CA ALA A 52 -11.14 13.89 15.62
C ALA A 52 -11.87 15.00 16.38
N ASN A 53 -11.73 16.26 15.96
CA ASN A 53 -12.46 17.37 16.56
C ASN A 53 -13.96 17.37 16.24
N ARG A 54 -14.38 16.70 15.16
CA ARG A 54 -15.78 16.61 14.76
C ARG A 54 -16.49 15.38 15.34
N TRP A 55 -15.74 14.31 15.64
CA TRP A 55 -16.28 13.07 16.18
C TRP A 55 -16.26 13.08 17.71
N SER A 56 -17.44 13.00 18.33
CA SER A 56 -17.61 12.90 19.79
C SER A 56 -17.74 11.46 20.30
N GLY A 57 -17.23 10.48 19.54
CA GLY A 57 -17.35 9.06 19.86
C GLY A 57 -16.30 8.56 20.87
N PRO A 58 -16.57 7.48 21.61
CA PRO A 58 -15.63 6.92 22.58
C PRO A 58 -14.34 6.36 21.94
N TYR A 59 -14.31 6.16 20.62
CA TYR A 59 -13.19 5.57 19.89
C TYR A 59 -12.33 6.59 19.13
N THR A 60 -12.65 7.90 19.19
CA THR A 60 -11.92 8.93 18.44
C THR A 60 -10.42 8.94 18.76
N ALA A 61 -10.07 8.82 20.05
CA ALA A 61 -8.67 8.76 20.49
C ALA A 61 -7.95 7.52 19.95
N GLU A 62 -8.59 6.34 20.03
CA GLU A 62 -8.03 5.09 19.52
C GLU A 62 -7.77 5.16 18.00
N ILE A 63 -8.70 5.73 17.22
CA ILE A 63 -8.53 5.89 15.76
C ILE A 63 -7.32 6.77 15.45
N LYS A 64 -7.18 7.90 16.16
CA LYS A 64 -6.05 8.81 15.99
C LYS A 64 -4.72 8.13 16.33
N GLU A 65 -4.67 7.42 17.45
CA GLU A 65 -3.48 6.68 17.88
C GLU A 65 -3.08 5.60 16.86
N LEU A 66 -4.05 4.80 16.39
CA LEU A 66 -3.81 3.76 15.40
C LEU A 66 -3.33 4.33 14.05
N TRP A 67 -3.90 5.47 13.63
CA TRP A 67 -3.47 6.13 12.39
C TRP A 67 -2.02 6.63 12.50
N HIS A 68 -1.67 7.33 13.58
CA HIS A 68 -0.30 7.80 13.77
C HIS A 68 0.70 6.64 13.88
N GLU A 69 0.33 5.56 14.56
CA GLU A 69 1.18 4.38 14.66
C GLU A 69 1.37 3.68 13.31
N PHE A 70 0.32 3.59 12.49
CA PHE A 70 0.40 3.08 11.12
C PHE A 70 1.36 3.92 10.27
N GLU A 71 1.20 5.24 10.26
CA GLU A 71 2.05 6.16 9.48
C GLU A 71 3.53 6.11 9.91
N ALA A 72 3.78 6.01 11.22
CA ALA A 72 5.13 5.94 11.76
C ALA A 72 5.83 4.59 11.47
N ALA A 73 5.06 3.52 11.22
CA ALA A 73 5.56 2.17 10.98
C ALA A 73 6.52 1.63 12.06
N GLU A 74 6.34 2.08 13.31
CA GLU A 74 7.26 1.75 14.42
C GLU A 74 6.96 0.41 15.08
N SER A 75 5.71 -0.06 15.02
CA SER A 75 5.32 -1.35 15.60
C SER A 75 5.30 -2.48 14.58
N PRO A 76 5.54 -3.73 15.02
CA PRO A 76 5.35 -4.91 14.18
C PRO A 76 3.93 -5.01 13.60
N GLU A 77 2.90 -4.59 14.35
CA GLU A 77 1.52 -4.54 13.87
C GLU A 77 1.32 -3.51 12.74
N ALA A 78 1.89 -2.32 12.87
CA ALA A 78 1.83 -1.28 11.84
C ALA A 78 2.58 -1.69 10.58
N GLN A 79 3.78 -2.25 10.73
CA GLN A 79 4.56 -2.77 9.61
C GLN A 79 3.82 -3.89 8.87
N PHE A 80 3.18 -4.80 9.61
CA PHE A 80 2.39 -5.86 9.00
C PHE A 80 1.13 -5.31 8.32
N ALA A 81 0.43 -4.34 8.92
CA ALA A 81 -0.72 -3.69 8.28
C ALA A 81 -0.31 -2.98 6.97
N GLN A 82 0.85 -2.31 6.94
CA GLN A 82 1.41 -1.70 5.73
C GLN A 82 1.83 -2.72 4.67
N ASP A 83 2.21 -3.95 5.07
CA ASP A 83 2.46 -5.03 4.11
C ASP A 83 1.13 -5.53 3.52
N ILE A 84 0.09 -5.68 4.34
CA ILE A 84 -1.25 -6.09 3.88
C ILE A 84 -1.80 -5.11 2.84
N ASP A 85 -1.67 -3.80 3.08
CA ASP A 85 -2.03 -2.75 2.12
C ASP A 85 -1.36 -2.97 0.74
N LYS A 86 -0.03 -3.20 0.73
CA LYS A 86 0.70 -3.47 -0.53
C LYS A 86 0.32 -4.79 -1.18
N ILE A 87 0.03 -5.83 -0.39
CA ILE A 87 -0.41 -7.13 -0.90
C ILE A 87 -1.77 -7.02 -1.58
N GLU A 88 -2.69 -6.26 -1.00
CA GLU A 88 -4.00 -5.97 -1.60
C GLU A 88 -3.82 -5.27 -2.94
N LEU A 89 -2.98 -4.23 -3.01
CA LEU A 89 -2.65 -3.52 -4.24
C LEU A 89 -2.09 -4.46 -5.33
N LEU A 90 -1.14 -5.33 -4.99
CA LEU A 90 -0.57 -6.30 -5.92
C LEU A 90 -1.63 -7.27 -6.46
N LEU A 91 -2.45 -7.83 -5.58
CA LEU A 91 -3.50 -8.76 -5.94
C LEU A 91 -4.52 -8.07 -6.86
N GLN A 92 -4.97 -6.88 -6.49
CA GLN A 92 -5.96 -6.12 -7.23
C GLN A 92 -5.46 -5.74 -8.63
N ALA A 93 -4.17 -5.39 -8.77
CA ALA A 93 -3.55 -5.14 -10.06
C ALA A 93 -3.59 -6.38 -10.96
N VAL A 94 -3.20 -7.56 -10.45
CA VAL A 94 -3.27 -8.82 -11.23
C VAL A 94 -4.70 -9.16 -11.64
N GLU A 95 -5.67 -8.98 -10.75
CA GLU A 95 -7.09 -9.21 -11.07
C GLU A 95 -7.61 -8.24 -12.14
N TYR A 96 -7.15 -6.99 -12.15
CA TYR A 96 -7.47 -6.06 -13.23
C TYR A 96 -6.84 -6.44 -14.57
N GLU A 97 -5.60 -6.94 -14.58
CA GLU A 97 -4.97 -7.46 -15.80
C GLU A 97 -5.77 -8.65 -16.37
N ARG A 98 -6.14 -9.61 -15.51
CA ARG A 98 -6.98 -10.78 -15.86
C ARG A 98 -8.31 -10.36 -16.45
N ASN A 99 -9.02 -9.47 -15.77
CA ASN A 99 -10.32 -8.95 -16.23
C ASN A 99 -10.21 -8.11 -17.51
N SER A 100 -9.03 -7.62 -17.85
CA SER A 100 -8.78 -6.90 -19.10
C SER A 100 -8.44 -7.81 -20.29
N GLU A 101 -8.30 -9.14 -20.08
CA GLU A 101 -7.88 -10.11 -21.09
C GLU A 101 -6.55 -9.72 -21.78
N ASN A 102 -5.49 -9.44 -21.00
CA ASN A 102 -4.17 -9.02 -21.49
C ASN A 102 -4.12 -7.68 -22.24
N LYS A 103 -5.15 -6.83 -22.12
CA LYS A 103 -5.16 -5.50 -22.78
C LYS A 103 -4.53 -4.41 -21.94
N LYS A 104 -4.34 -4.64 -20.64
CA LYS A 104 -3.72 -3.71 -19.71
C LYS A 104 -2.59 -4.43 -18.99
N ASP A 105 -1.39 -3.87 -19.11
CA ASP A 105 -0.24 -4.23 -18.33
C ASP A 105 -0.11 -3.20 -17.20
N LEU A 106 -0.19 -3.67 -15.97
CA LEU A 106 -0.12 -2.90 -14.73
C LEU A 106 1.19 -3.21 -13.98
N GLY A 107 2.23 -3.62 -14.71
CA GLY A 107 3.52 -3.99 -14.13
C GLY A 107 4.20 -2.86 -13.36
N GLU A 108 3.81 -1.60 -13.57
CA GLU A 108 4.27 -0.46 -12.77
C GLU A 108 3.94 -0.57 -11.27
N PHE A 109 2.82 -1.24 -10.94
CA PHE A 109 2.39 -1.42 -9.56
C PHE A 109 3.21 -2.51 -8.84
N MET A 110 3.86 -3.41 -9.59
CA MET A 110 4.63 -4.53 -9.01
C MET A 110 5.86 -4.07 -8.23
N GLY A 111 6.28 -2.81 -8.42
CA GLY A 111 7.40 -2.21 -7.70
C GLY A 111 7.22 -2.20 -6.18
N VAL A 112 5.97 -2.21 -5.67
CA VAL A 112 5.69 -2.21 -4.22
C VAL A 112 6.12 -3.50 -3.53
N ALA A 113 6.27 -4.61 -4.25
CA ALA A 113 6.73 -5.88 -3.70
C ALA A 113 8.11 -5.77 -3.02
N ARG A 114 8.98 -4.87 -3.52
CA ARG A 114 10.30 -4.60 -2.94
C ARG A 114 10.27 -3.90 -1.58
N LYS A 115 9.10 -3.40 -1.16
CA LYS A 115 8.92 -2.62 0.08
C LYS A 115 8.30 -3.45 1.21
N LEU A 116 8.00 -4.73 0.96
CA LEU A 116 7.43 -5.64 1.95
C LEU A 116 8.46 -5.99 3.03
N ARG A 117 8.04 -5.97 4.30
CA ARG A 117 8.94 -6.15 5.45
C ARG A 117 8.88 -7.55 6.03
N SER A 118 7.67 -8.05 6.25
CA SER A 118 7.39 -9.35 6.86
C SER A 118 7.67 -10.51 5.93
N GLU A 119 8.10 -11.64 6.50
CA GLU A 119 8.33 -12.87 5.74
C GLU A 119 7.04 -13.41 5.11
N ALA A 120 5.90 -13.25 5.81
CA ALA A 120 4.59 -13.61 5.27
C ALA A 120 4.22 -12.75 4.04
N GLY A 121 4.40 -11.43 4.13
CA GLY A 121 4.15 -10.52 3.02
C GLY A 121 5.01 -10.86 1.81
N LYS A 122 6.32 -11.06 2.00
CA LYS A 122 7.23 -11.45 0.90
C LYS A 122 6.79 -12.76 0.23
N ALA A 123 6.47 -13.79 1.02
CA ALA A 123 6.01 -15.07 0.47
C ALA A 123 4.71 -14.92 -0.33
N TRP A 124 3.75 -14.14 0.15
CA TRP A 124 2.51 -13.88 -0.60
C TRP A 124 2.76 -13.09 -1.89
N ALA A 125 3.65 -12.09 -1.87
CA ALA A 125 4.00 -11.38 -3.09
C ALA A 125 4.69 -12.28 -4.11
N ASP A 126 5.57 -13.19 -3.68
CA ASP A 126 6.21 -14.16 -4.57
C ASP A 126 5.17 -15.06 -5.26
N GLU A 127 4.14 -15.52 -4.53
CA GLU A 127 3.03 -16.28 -5.09
C GLU A 127 2.22 -15.47 -6.11
N ILE A 128 1.85 -14.23 -5.76
CA ILE A 128 1.10 -13.33 -6.65
C ILE A 128 1.89 -13.04 -7.94
N LEU A 129 3.19 -12.75 -7.82
CA LEU A 129 4.07 -12.45 -8.95
C LEU A 129 4.30 -13.69 -9.82
N ALA A 130 4.44 -14.88 -9.22
CA ALA A 130 4.55 -16.12 -9.97
C ALA A 130 3.28 -16.42 -10.78
N ASP A 131 2.10 -16.16 -10.20
CA ASP A 131 0.83 -16.31 -10.89
C ASP A 131 0.63 -15.27 -12.01
N ARG A 132 1.14 -14.05 -11.80
CA ARG A 132 1.18 -13.01 -12.84
C ARG A 132 2.08 -13.41 -14.01
N GLU A 133 3.27 -13.95 -13.76
CA GLU A 133 4.17 -14.41 -14.84
C GLU A 133 3.55 -15.55 -15.66
N LYS A 134 2.81 -16.47 -15.02
CA LYS A 134 2.05 -17.51 -15.76
C LYS A 134 0.95 -16.90 -16.64
N PHE A 135 0.26 -15.89 -16.14
CA PHE A 135 -0.80 -15.21 -16.89
C PHE A 135 -0.27 -14.51 -18.16
N TRP A 136 0.92 -13.91 -18.05
CA TRP A 136 1.59 -13.27 -19.18
C TRP A 136 2.49 -14.20 -20.00
N GLU A 137 2.45 -15.52 -19.76
CA GLU A 137 3.31 -16.48 -20.46
C GLU A 137 3.18 -16.37 -21.99
N GLY A 138 4.32 -16.29 -22.68
CA GLY A 138 4.36 -16.10 -24.13
C GLY A 138 4.11 -14.68 -24.62
N THR A 139 3.90 -13.71 -23.72
CA THR A 139 3.71 -12.29 -24.03
C THR A 139 4.75 -11.44 -23.31
N GLN A 140 5.26 -10.40 -23.97
CA GLN A 140 6.13 -9.43 -23.31
C GLN A 140 5.29 -8.52 -22.40
N HIS A 141 5.70 -8.38 -21.15
CA HIS A 141 5.03 -7.52 -20.17
C HIS A 141 6.06 -6.84 -19.25
N LEU A 142 5.60 -5.82 -18.52
CA LEU A 142 6.39 -5.03 -17.59
C LEU A 142 6.66 -5.78 -16.30
N ARG A 143 7.89 -5.65 -15.80
CA ARG A 143 8.39 -6.27 -14.57
C ARG A 143 8.86 -5.21 -13.57
N GLY A 144 7.93 -4.44 -13.02
CA GLY A 144 8.23 -3.34 -12.11
C GLY A 144 8.92 -3.78 -10.82
N GLU A 145 8.73 -5.03 -10.41
CA GLU A 145 9.41 -5.64 -9.27
C GLU A 145 10.92 -5.83 -9.50
N ARG A 146 11.38 -5.89 -10.76
CA ARG A 146 12.80 -6.06 -11.11
C ARG A 146 13.53 -4.75 -11.41
N ALA A 147 12.81 -3.64 -11.51
CA ALA A 147 13.34 -2.35 -11.96
C ALA A 147 14.11 -2.42 -13.31
N GLU A 148 13.70 -3.34 -14.21
CA GLU A 148 14.32 -3.52 -15.52
C GLU A 148 13.94 -2.40 -16.51
N LYS A 149 14.84 -2.12 -17.47
CA LYS A 149 14.59 -1.17 -18.58
C LYS A 149 13.40 -1.64 -19.41
N GLY A 150 12.34 -0.84 -19.41
CA GLY A 150 11.05 -1.14 -20.02
C GLY A 150 9.89 -0.77 -19.10
N GLY A 151 10.12 -0.75 -17.78
CA GLY A 151 9.13 -0.32 -16.77
C GLY A 151 8.95 1.19 -16.65
N LEU A 152 8.56 1.62 -15.44
CA LEU A 152 8.42 3.02 -15.05
C LEU A 152 9.57 3.90 -15.57
N THR A 153 9.26 5.10 -16.06
CA THR A 153 10.32 6.07 -16.40
C THR A 153 11.21 6.34 -15.18
N GLU A 154 12.43 6.85 -15.37
CA GLU A 154 13.28 7.21 -14.23
C GLU A 154 12.57 8.20 -13.28
N GLU A 155 11.76 9.10 -13.83
CA GLU A 155 10.94 10.03 -13.05
C GLU A 155 9.84 9.31 -12.26
N MET A 156 9.12 8.37 -12.89
CA MET A 156 8.09 7.59 -12.21
C MET A 156 8.69 6.65 -11.15
N THR A 157 9.87 6.09 -11.40
CA THR A 157 10.60 5.27 -10.42
C THR A 157 11.00 6.12 -9.22
N LYS A 158 11.53 7.33 -9.44
CA LYS A 158 11.85 8.28 -8.36
C LYS A 158 10.60 8.69 -7.58
N ALA A 159 9.49 8.95 -8.25
CA ALA A 159 8.23 9.31 -7.60
C ALA A 159 7.70 8.16 -6.73
N HIS A 160 7.71 6.94 -7.26
CA HIS A 160 7.32 5.72 -6.54
C HIS A 160 8.22 5.50 -5.31
N ASP A 161 9.54 5.60 -5.47
CA ASP A 161 10.48 5.42 -4.34
C ASP A 161 10.39 6.55 -3.31
N ALA A 162 10.08 7.78 -3.71
CA ALA A 162 9.84 8.87 -2.78
C ALA A 162 8.53 8.70 -1.99
N TYR A 163 7.53 8.07 -2.60
CA TYR A 163 6.23 7.81 -1.98
C TYR A 163 6.29 6.64 -0.99
N TYR A 164 6.86 5.50 -1.40
CA TYR A 164 6.92 4.26 -0.61
C TYR A 164 8.24 4.06 0.19
N GLY A 165 9.17 5.01 0.09
CA GLY A 165 10.51 4.94 0.72
C GLY A 165 10.56 5.28 2.18
#